data_AF-A0A1G2BGI8-F1
#
_entry.id   AF-A0A1G2BGI8-F1
#
_cell.length_a   1.000
_cell.length_b   1.000
_cell.length_c   1.000
_cell.angle_alpha   90.00
_cell.angle_beta   90.00
_cell.angle_gamma   90.00
#
_symmetry.space_group_name_H-M   'P 1'
#
loop_
_entity.id
_entity.type
_entity.pdbx_description
1 polymer ?
#
loop_
_entity_poly.entity_id
_entity_poly.type
_entity_poly.pdbx_seq_one_letter_code
_entity_poly.pdbx_strand_id
1 'polypeptide(L)' 'MRSPERPGGALPQWQLFEQKVHLVDGKQKVVGFNAPDGKYYLLAEGEELVHIKSESGSGRNTFIRKNEQDIPFDEWKEGK' A
#
# COMPACT_ATOMS: atom_id res chain seq x y z
N MET A 1 -36.70 -8.16 -10.26
CA MET A 1 -35.62 -9.15 -10.48
C MET A 1 -34.32 -8.56 -9.95
N ARG A 2 -33.68 -9.17 -8.95
CA ARG A 2 -32.32 -8.79 -8.54
C ARG A 2 -31.35 -9.48 -9.51
N SER A 3 -30.53 -8.71 -10.20
CA SER A 3 -29.44 -9.28 -11.00
C SER A 3 -28.55 -10.15 -10.10
N PRO A 4 -28.15 -11.35 -10.53
CA PRO A 4 -27.23 -12.16 -9.75
C PRO A 4 -25.92 -11.40 -9.56
N GLU A 5 -25.49 -11.27 -8.30
CA GLU A 5 -24.17 -10.74 -7.96
C GLU A 5 -23.13 -11.63 -8.64
N ARG A 6 -22.27 -11.03 -9.48
CA ARG A 6 -21.20 -11.81 -10.12
C ARG A 6 -20.24 -12.28 -9.01
N PRO A 7 -19.89 -13.58 -8.96
CA PRO A 7 -18.86 -14.02 -8.03
C PRO A 7 -17.55 -13.28 -8.32
N GLY A 8 -16.88 -12.80 -7.27
CA GLY A 8 -15.66 -11.99 -7.37
C GLY A 8 -15.89 -10.49 -7.20
N GLY A 9 -16.31 -10.08 -6.00
CA GLY A 9 -16.43 -8.65 -5.65
C GLY A 9 -15.14 -7.86 -5.89
N ALA A 10 -15.23 -6.53 -5.87
CA ALA A 10 -14.07 -5.66 -6.06
C ALA A 10 -12.94 -6.02 -5.08
N LEU A 11 -11.70 -6.07 -5.58
CA LEU A 11 -10.54 -6.30 -4.71
C LEU A 11 -10.46 -5.18 -3.66
N PRO A 12 -10.12 -5.51 -2.41
CA PRO A 12 -9.83 -4.51 -1.39
C PRO A 12 -8.71 -3.56 -1.86
N GLN A 13 -8.87 -2.26 -1.61
CA GLN A 13 -7.94 -1.23 -2.09
C GLN A 13 -6.47 -1.49 -1.70
N TRP A 14 -6.22 -2.04 -0.50
CA TRP A 14 -4.85 -2.36 -0.05
C TRP A 14 -4.14 -3.40 -0.93
N GLN A 15 -4.88 -4.23 -1.67
CA GLN A 15 -4.31 -5.21 -2.62
C GLN A 15 -3.94 -4.59 -3.97
N LEU A 16 -4.39 -3.36 -4.23
CA LEU A 16 -4.10 -2.65 -5.48
C LEU A 16 -2.75 -1.91 -5.43
N PHE A 17 -2.04 -1.96 -4.30
CA PHE A 17 -0.69 -1.43 -4.18
C PHE A 17 0.32 -2.47 -4.68
N GLU A 18 1.13 -2.11 -5.67
CA GLU A 18 2.14 -3.02 -6.24
C GLU A 18 3.54 -2.57 -5.84
N GLN A 19 4.19 -3.33 -4.96
CA GLN A 19 5.58 -3.04 -4.55
C GLN A 19 6.58 -3.29 -5.68
N LYS A 20 7.55 -2.38 -5.84
CA LYS A 20 8.72 -2.54 -6.70
C LYS A 20 9.93 -2.88 -5.85
N VAL A 21 10.52 -4.04 -6.11
CA VAL A 21 11.65 -4.59 -5.36
C VAL A 21 12.90 -4.51 -6.22
N HIS A 22 13.99 -3.99 -5.66
CA HIS A 22 15.30 -3.94 -6.29
C HIS A 22 16.36 -4.57 -5.38
N LEU A 23 17.46 -5.02 -6.00
CA LEU A 23 18.67 -5.41 -5.28
C LEU A 23 19.46 -4.15 -4.92
N VAL A 24 19.50 -3.80 -3.63
CA VAL A 24 20.29 -2.72 -3.06
C VAL A 24 21.28 -3.35 -2.07
N ASP A 25 22.58 -3.18 -2.33
CA ASP A 25 23.66 -3.79 -1.54
C ASP A 25 23.54 -5.32 -1.37
N GLY A 26 23.11 -6.00 -2.44
CA GLY A 26 22.93 -7.45 -2.45
C GLY A 26 21.69 -7.95 -1.68
N LYS A 27 20.85 -7.06 -1.17
CA LYS A 27 19.58 -7.40 -0.51
C LYS A 27 18.38 -6.91 -1.32
N GLN A 28 17.32 -7.72 -1.37
CA GLN A 28 16.06 -7.28 -1.94
C GLN A 28 15.41 -6.25 -1.01
N LYS A 29 15.17 -5.04 -1.52
CA LYS A 29 14.47 -3.96 -0.82
C LYS A 29 13.35 -3.41 -1.69
N VAL A 30 12.23 -3.06 -1.07
CA VAL A 30 11.16 -2.31 -1.74
C VAL A 30 11.64 -0.87 -1.91
N VAL A 31 11.69 -0.37 -3.14
CA VAL A 31 12.17 0.99 -3.48
C VAL A 31 11.05 1.94 -3.84
N GLY A 32 9.85 1.41 -4.08
CA GLY A 32 8.68 2.19 -4.43
C GLY A 32 7.49 1.28 -4.70
N PHE A 33 6.37 1.87 -5.09
CA PHE A 33 5.15 1.13 -5.40
C PHE A 33 4.24 1.89 -6.37
N ASN A 34 3.42 1.15 -7.12
CA ASN A 34 2.26 1.72 -7.80
C ASN A 34 1.10 1.78 -6.81
N ALA A 35 0.42 2.92 -6.75
CA ALA A 35 -0.76 3.12 -5.92
C ALA A 35 -2.07 2.96 -6.72
N PRO A 36 -3.22 2.80 -6.05
CA PRO A 36 -4.51 2.62 -6.71
C PRO A 36 -4.97 3.82 -7.55
N ASP A 37 -4.34 4.98 -7.37
CA ASP A 37 -4.54 6.18 -8.18
C ASP A 37 -3.77 6.15 -9.52
N GLY A 38 -3.05 5.06 -9.80
CA GLY A 38 -2.27 4.85 -11.01
C GLY A 38 -0.92 5.54 -11.01
N LYS A 39 -0.52 6.18 -9.91
CA LYS A 39 0.78 6.85 -9.79
C LYS A 39 1.83 5.93 -9.18
N TYR A 40 3.07 6.18 -9.56
CA TYR A 40 4.24 5.55 -8.95
C TYR A 40 4.83 6.45 -7.86
N TYR A 41 5.10 5.87 -6.70
CA TYR A 41 5.69 6.55 -5.55
C TYR A 41 7.04 5.92 -5.18
N LEU A 42 8.06 6.75 -5.04
CA LEU A 42 9.39 6.37 -4.56
C LEU A 42 9.43 6.43 -3.03
N LEU A 43 9.88 5.34 -2.42
CA LEU A 43 10.17 5.28 -0.98
C LEU A 43 11.57 5.86 -0.75
N ALA A 44 11.69 6.76 0.22
CA ALA A 44 12.99 7.20 0.71
C ALA A 44 13.66 6.10 1.54
N GLU A 45 14.94 6.27 1.84
CA GLU A 45 15.64 5.35 2.73
C GLU A 45 14.97 5.29 4.11
N GLY A 46 14.71 4.07 4.59
CA GLY A 46 14.00 3.83 5.84
C GLY A 46 12.47 3.95 5.76
N GLU A 47 11.91 4.28 4.59
CA GLU A 47 10.47 4.24 4.35
C GLU A 47 10.04 2.84 3.87
N GLU A 48 8.91 2.36 4.40
CA GLU A 48 8.34 1.07 4.02
C GLU A 48 6.83 1.18 3.83
N LEU A 49 6.31 0.60 2.74
CA LEU A 49 4.86 0.46 2.54
C LEU A 49 4.34 -0.68 3.41
N VAL A 50 3.44 -0.36 4.34
CA VAL A 50 2.85 -1.35 5.26
C VAL A 50 1.32 -1.33 5.21
N HIS A 51 0.71 -2.50 5.40
CA HIS A 51 -0.74 -2.65 5.46
C HIS A 51 -1.15 -3.20 6.83
N ILE A 52 -1.85 -2.39 7.61
CA ILE A 52 -2.23 -2.72 8.99
C ILE A 52 -3.70 -3.07 9.04
N LYS A 53 -4.04 -4.19 9.69
CA LYS A 53 -5.42 -4.65 9.85
C LYS A 53 -6.22 -3.66 10.69
N SER A 54 -7.44 -3.33 10.28
CA SER A 54 -8.34 -2.49 11.08
C SER A 54 -8.72 -3.18 12.40
N GLU A 55 -9.08 -2.41 13.43
CA GLU A 55 -9.52 -2.97 14.72
C GLU A 55 -10.74 -3.88 14.58
N SER A 56 -11.67 -3.53 13.69
CA SER A 56 -12.83 -4.36 13.33
C SER A 56 -12.46 -5.68 12.66
N GLY A 57 -11.22 -5.80 12.18
CA GLY A 57 -10.71 -6.92 11.40
C GLY A 57 -11.30 -7.10 10.01
N SER A 58 -12.18 -6.19 9.58
CA SER A 58 -12.88 -6.22 8.30
C SER A 58 -12.02 -5.76 7.12
N GLY A 59 -10.85 -5.15 7.35
CA GLY A 59 -10.00 -4.64 6.29
C GLY A 59 -8.56 -4.39 6.72
N ARG A 60 -7.80 -3.77 5.81
CA ARG A 60 -6.47 -3.23 6.08
C ARG A 60 -6.40 -1.80 5.56
N ASN A 61 -5.72 -0.95 6.32
CA ASN A 61 -5.37 0.41 5.94
C ASN A 61 -3.90 0.45 5.51
N THR A 62 -3.56 1.37 4.61
CA THR A 62 -2.21 1.49 4.04
C THR A 62 -1.47 2.67 4.64
N PHE A 63 -0.23 2.44 5.05
CA PHE A 63 0.63 3.43 5.69
C PHE A 63 2.03 3.39 5.10
N ILE A 64 2.76 4.48 5.28
CA ILE A 64 4.22 4.51 5.13
C ILE A 64 4.82 4.50 6.53
N ARG A 65 5.57 3.45 6.83
CA ARG A 65 6.36 3.34 8.05
C ARG A 65 7.68 4.07 7.86
N LYS A 66 8.03 4.95 8.80
CA LYS A 66 9.30 5.68 8.84
C LYS A 66 9.68 5.94 10.29
N ASN A 67 10.89 5.55 10.72
CA ASN A 67 11.36 5.73 12.10
C ASN A 67 10.36 5.22 13.15
N GLU A 68 9.82 4.01 12.94
CA GLU A 68 8.81 3.37 13.82
C GLU A 68 7.45 4.08 13.90
N GLN A 69 7.24 5.14 13.11
CA GLN A 69 5.96 5.82 12.99
C GLN A 69 5.24 5.39 11.71
N ASP A 70 3.95 5.08 11.83
CA ASP A 70 3.08 4.71 10.71
C ASP A 70 2.28 5.95 10.26
N ILE A 71 2.60 6.49 9.08
CA ILE A 71 1.95 7.67 8.50
C ILE A 71 0.88 7.19 7.51
N PRO A 72 -0.39 7.61 7.60
CA PRO A 72 -1.41 7.25 6.63
C PRO A 72 -0.97 7.59 5.20
N PHE A 73 -1.19 6.68 4.24
CA PHE A 73 -0.77 6.90 2.85
C PHE A 73 -1.32 8.20 2.27
N ASP A 74 -2.57 8.54 2.58
CA ASP A 74 -3.21 9.75 2.08
C ASP A 74 -2.58 11.04 2.63
N GLU A 75 -2.02 11.01 3.84
CA GLU A 75 -1.29 12.13 4.43
C GLU A 75 0.15 12.20 3.88
N TRP A 76 0.84 11.06 3.82
CA TRP A 76 2.21 11.00 3.31
C TRP A 76 2.32 11.45 1.85
N LYS A 77 1.34 11.10 1.01
CA LYS A 77 1.37 11.44 -0.43
C LYS A 77 1.14 12.92 -0.70
N GLU A 78 0.50 13.67 0.20
CA GLU A 78 0.30 15.12 0.06
C GLU A 78 1.61 15.90 0.27
N GLY A 79 2.57 15.30 0.98
CA GLY A 79 3.92 15.86 1.17
C GLY A 79 4.94 15.51 0.08
N LYS A 80 4.51 14.91 -1.04
CA LYS A 80 5.38 14.46 -2.16
C LYS A 80 5.23 15.31 -3.42
#